data_AF-A0A428URF8-F1
#
_entry.id   AF-A0A428URF8-F1
#
_cell.length_a   1.000
_cell.length_b   1.000
_cell.length_c   1.000
_cell.angle_alpha   90.00
_cell.angle_beta   90.00
_cell.angle_gamma   90.00
#
_symmetry.space_group_name_H-M   'P 1'
#
loop_
_entity.id
_entity.type
_entity.pdbx_description
1 polymer ?
#
loop_
_entity_poly.entity_id
_entity_poly.type
_entity_poly.pdbx_seq_one_letter_code
_entity_poly.pdbx_strand_id
1 'polypeptide(L)'
;MAGPFSSPFGENSNPFGSDRGQASNNLMHRVIEEDETDNITSPTNRSFGAQNSGSLFSGPFGGGFGGDAPGDVPPSSRTPPNPDSYPAQYNFGRRTSVSAESLKPGADSNDNWSPPYHEKSAEQLDRLKRAIEGNFLFNHLEDEQSAQILGALVEKPIPAKGIKVISQGDAGDYFYVVEKGSFDVYVNPAGTLQPGPDGMGDQVGNIQAGGSFGELALMYNAPRAATVISAESGCTLWALDRLTFRRILMESTFARRRMYESFLEEVPLLASLTPYERSKIADALETKKFAPGQAIINEGDPGHSFYLLENGEADAYKGSPENKVRHYVKGDFFGELALLNDAPRAASIVAASDVKVASLGKNAFQRLLGPVEGILRRTKYEGVKSGVEEMDPLHAG
;
A
#
# COMPACT_ATOMS: atom_id res chain seq x y z
N MET A 1 17.59 -30.50 -55.27
CA MET A 1 16.27 -30.02 -55.74
C MET A 1 15.39 -29.97 -54.49
N ALA A 2 15.27 -28.86 -53.73
CA ALA A 2 14.53 -27.60 -54.00
C ALA A 2 13.06 -27.90 -54.39
N GLY A 3 11.96 -27.49 -53.74
CA GLY A 3 11.53 -26.71 -52.54
C GLY A 3 9.96 -26.77 -52.55
N PRO A 4 9.14 -25.90 -51.92
CA PRO A 4 9.23 -25.14 -50.66
C PRO A 4 7.94 -25.24 -49.74
N PHE A 5 7.98 -24.49 -48.64
CA PHE A 5 6.98 -24.19 -47.57
C PHE A 5 5.71 -23.42 -48.00
N SER A 6 4.62 -23.51 -47.20
CA SER A 6 3.90 -22.34 -46.60
C SER A 6 2.71 -22.74 -45.69
N SER A 7 2.61 -22.06 -44.53
CA SER A 7 1.57 -22.18 -43.49
C SER A 7 0.25 -21.46 -43.86
N PRO A 8 -0.92 -21.87 -43.30
CA PRO A 8 -2.20 -21.24 -43.59
C PRO A 8 -2.70 -20.30 -42.47
N PHE A 9 -1.87 -19.37 -41.97
CA PHE A 9 -2.33 -18.34 -41.04
C PHE A 9 -2.06 -16.91 -41.56
N GLY A 10 -3.16 -16.29 -41.99
CA GLY A 10 -3.43 -14.88 -42.23
C GLY A 10 -4.95 -14.83 -42.53
N GLU A 11 -5.79 -13.99 -41.95
CA GLU A 11 -5.63 -12.57 -41.68
C GLU A 11 -6.43 -12.13 -40.45
N ASN A 12 -5.91 -11.08 -39.79
CA ASN A 12 -6.58 -10.26 -38.80
C ASN A 12 -7.83 -9.58 -39.40
N SER A 13 -9.02 -9.89 -38.89
CA SER A 13 -10.20 -9.04 -39.04
C SER A 13 -10.53 -8.38 -37.69
N ASN A 14 -10.30 -7.07 -37.64
CA ASN A 14 -10.63 -6.19 -36.51
C ASN A 14 -12.16 -6.18 -36.26
N PRO A 15 -12.65 -6.39 -35.02
CA PRO A 15 -14.09 -6.61 -34.76
C PRO A 15 -14.91 -5.32 -34.54
N PHE A 16 -14.35 -4.14 -34.84
CA PHE A 16 -15.05 -2.86 -34.67
C PHE A 16 -15.37 -2.23 -36.03
N GLY A 17 -16.46 -2.71 -36.64
CA GLY A 17 -17.10 -2.13 -37.81
C GLY A 17 -18.61 -2.16 -37.61
N SER A 18 -19.21 -0.98 -37.51
CA SER A 18 -20.64 -0.74 -37.31
C SER A 18 -21.47 -1.10 -38.55
N ASP A 19 -22.47 -1.96 -38.40
CA ASP A 19 -23.59 -2.04 -39.34
C ASP A 19 -24.95 -1.99 -38.63
N ARG A 20 -25.88 -1.28 -39.26
CA ARG A 20 -27.20 -0.88 -38.76
C ARG A 20 -28.23 -1.98 -39.04
N GLY A 21 -29.04 -2.35 -38.05
CA GLY A 21 -30.24 -3.16 -38.32
C GLY A 21 -31.09 -3.59 -37.11
N GLN A 22 -32.16 -2.85 -36.86
CA GLN A 22 -33.49 -3.25 -36.34
C GLN A 22 -33.65 -3.90 -34.93
N ALA A 23 -34.11 -3.04 -34.00
CA ALA A 23 -35.28 -3.15 -33.12
C ALA A 23 -35.71 -4.50 -32.51
N SER A 24 -35.67 -4.60 -31.17
CA SER A 24 -36.86 -4.92 -30.36
C SER A 24 -36.65 -4.53 -28.88
N ASN A 25 -37.72 -4.05 -28.26
CA ASN A 25 -37.82 -3.48 -26.92
C ASN A 25 -37.43 -4.45 -25.79
N ASN A 26 -36.72 -3.94 -24.77
CA ASN A 26 -37.11 -4.17 -23.38
C ASN A 26 -36.56 -3.09 -22.43
N LEU A 27 -37.48 -2.55 -21.63
CA LEU A 27 -37.31 -1.54 -20.60
C LEU A 27 -36.67 -2.16 -19.35
N MET A 28 -35.57 -1.60 -18.82
CA MET A 28 -35.30 -1.47 -17.38
C MET A 28 -34.18 -0.47 -17.09
N HIS A 29 -34.49 0.48 -16.20
CA HIS A 29 -33.64 1.34 -15.37
C HIS A 29 -32.45 2.08 -16.01
N ARG A 30 -32.70 3.35 -16.32
CA ARG A 30 -31.74 4.38 -16.72
C ARG A 30 -31.06 4.95 -15.48
N VAL A 31 -29.78 4.65 -15.28
CA VAL A 31 -28.91 5.38 -14.35
C VAL A 31 -28.60 6.73 -14.99
N ILE A 32 -28.89 7.81 -14.27
CA ILE A 32 -28.52 9.17 -14.65
C ILE A 32 -27.12 9.38 -14.08
N GLU A 33 -26.10 9.37 -14.94
CA GLU A 33 -24.77 9.88 -14.61
C GLU A 33 -24.84 11.42 -14.71
N GLU A 34 -24.55 12.09 -13.61
CA GLU A 34 -24.41 13.53 -13.55
C GLU A 34 -23.06 13.90 -14.19
N ASP A 35 -23.10 14.54 -15.36
CA ASP A 35 -21.93 15.10 -16.05
C ASP A 35 -21.37 16.28 -15.24
N GLU A 36 -20.28 16.07 -14.49
CA GLU A 36 -19.41 17.16 -14.05
C GLU A 36 -18.62 17.68 -15.26
N THR A 37 -19.05 18.82 -15.79
CA THR A 37 -18.33 19.56 -16.83
C THR A 37 -17.11 20.27 -16.24
N ASP A 38 -16.02 19.55 -16.03
CA ASP A 38 -14.69 20.14 -15.85
C ASP A 38 -13.89 20.07 -17.15
N ASN A 39 -13.88 21.21 -17.85
CA ASN A 39 -13.19 21.41 -19.11
C ASN A 39 -11.67 21.56 -18.86
N ILE A 40 -10.98 20.48 -18.50
CA ILE A 40 -9.51 20.43 -18.49
C ILE A 40 -9.04 19.98 -19.87
N THR A 41 -8.73 20.97 -20.72
CA THR A 41 -8.12 20.74 -22.03
C THR A 41 -6.74 20.11 -21.88
N SER A 42 -6.60 18.86 -22.32
CA SER A 42 -5.33 18.15 -22.47
C SER A 42 -4.49 18.79 -23.59
N PRO A 43 -3.16 19.01 -23.44
CA PRO A 43 -2.38 19.87 -24.33
C PRO A 43 -1.95 19.20 -25.65
N THR A 44 -2.66 18.17 -26.12
CA THR A 44 -2.28 17.41 -27.33
C THR A 44 -3.28 17.49 -28.49
N ASN A 45 -4.31 18.33 -28.42
CA ASN A 45 -5.25 18.45 -29.53
C ASN A 45 -4.81 19.50 -30.57
N ARG A 46 -4.47 19.05 -31.79
CA ARG A 46 -4.22 19.91 -32.96
C ARG A 46 -5.53 20.11 -33.74
N SER A 47 -6.30 21.12 -33.36
CA SER A 47 -7.27 21.75 -34.27
C SER A 47 -7.65 23.12 -33.75
N PHE A 48 -6.95 24.16 -34.23
CA PHE A 48 -7.43 25.53 -34.15
C PHE A 48 -7.50 26.10 -35.55
N GLY A 49 -8.74 26.45 -35.93
CA GLY A 49 -9.07 27.13 -37.16
C GLY A 49 -8.47 28.53 -37.20
N ALA A 50 -8.04 28.91 -38.40
CA ALA A 50 -7.53 30.23 -38.70
C ALA A 50 -8.63 31.29 -38.52
N GLN A 51 -8.36 32.32 -37.72
CA GLN A 51 -8.95 33.63 -37.91
C GLN A 51 -7.90 34.73 -37.67
N ASN A 52 -7.84 35.60 -38.67
CA ASN A 52 -6.85 36.63 -38.91
C ASN A 52 -7.29 37.95 -38.24
N SER A 53 -6.47 38.54 -37.36
CA SER A 53 -6.34 40.00 -37.22
C SER A 53 -5.36 40.42 -36.11
N GLY A 54 -4.45 41.35 -36.42
CA GLY A 54 -4.00 42.36 -35.45
C GLY A 54 -2.60 42.20 -34.87
N SER A 55 -1.59 42.65 -35.62
CA SER A 55 -0.25 42.96 -35.11
C SER A 55 -0.29 44.12 -34.11
N LEU A 56 0.27 43.93 -32.91
CA LEU A 56 0.66 44.99 -31.97
C LEU A 56 1.78 44.44 -31.06
N PHE A 57 3.03 44.80 -31.35
CA PHE A 57 4.04 45.32 -30.41
C PHE A 57 5.46 45.17 -30.98
N SER A 58 6.00 46.32 -31.37
CA SER A 58 7.38 46.60 -31.77
C SER A 58 8.30 46.75 -30.56
N GLY A 59 9.51 46.21 -30.64
CA GLY A 59 10.63 46.48 -29.72
C GLY A 59 11.98 46.30 -30.41
N PRO A 60 13.07 46.96 -29.96
CA PRO A 60 13.94 47.71 -30.84
C PRO A 60 15.38 47.15 -30.86
N PHE A 61 15.67 46.25 -31.79
CA PHE A 61 17.03 46.04 -32.30
C PHE A 61 16.95 45.68 -33.78
N GLY A 62 17.07 46.71 -34.62
CA GLY A 62 17.26 46.56 -36.06
C GLY A 62 18.71 46.16 -36.36
N GLY A 63 18.86 45.21 -37.27
CA GLY A 63 20.15 44.82 -37.85
C GLY A 63 19.90 43.83 -38.97
N GLY A 64 19.64 44.33 -40.17
CA GLY A 64 19.39 43.52 -41.36
C GLY A 64 20.66 42.85 -41.88
N PHE A 65 20.51 41.61 -42.31
CA PHE A 65 21.32 41.03 -43.37
C PHE A 65 20.38 40.30 -44.32
N GLY A 66 20.08 40.97 -45.45
CA GLY A 66 19.65 40.30 -46.66
C GLY A 66 20.87 39.63 -47.30
N GLY A 67 20.66 38.46 -47.89
CA GLY A 67 21.68 37.71 -48.61
C GLY A 67 21.13 36.38 -49.11
N ASP A 68 20.78 36.37 -50.40
CA ASP A 68 20.18 35.29 -51.17
C ASP A 68 20.94 33.95 -51.15
N ALA A 69 20.23 32.83 -51.03
CA ALA A 69 20.35 31.62 -51.89
C ALA A 69 19.40 30.49 -51.43
N PRO A 70 18.91 29.62 -52.35
CA PRO A 70 17.70 28.84 -52.15
C PRO A 70 17.96 27.39 -51.68
N GLY A 71 17.05 26.87 -50.86
CA GLY A 71 16.85 25.44 -50.67
C GLY A 71 17.32 24.93 -49.31
N ASP A 72 16.42 24.88 -48.35
CA ASP A 72 16.39 23.79 -47.37
C ASP A 72 15.01 23.74 -46.71
N VAL A 73 14.22 22.75 -47.13
CA VAL A 73 12.98 22.36 -46.46
C VAL A 73 13.40 21.57 -45.21
N PRO A 74 12.93 21.91 -43.99
CA PRO A 74 13.27 21.12 -42.82
C PRO A 74 12.67 19.71 -42.96
N PRO A 75 13.38 18.63 -42.59
CA PRO A 75 12.87 17.28 -42.75
C PRO A 75 11.79 17.03 -41.70
N SER A 76 10.55 17.41 -42.01
CA SER A 76 9.36 17.04 -41.26
C SER A 76 8.85 15.68 -41.73
N SER A 77 9.62 14.62 -41.48
CA SER A 77 9.11 13.24 -41.53
C SER A 77 10.06 12.32 -40.76
N ARG A 78 9.93 12.29 -39.43
CA ARG A 78 10.30 11.08 -38.69
C ARG A 78 9.23 10.05 -38.98
N THR A 79 9.49 9.17 -39.95
CA THR A 79 8.75 7.92 -40.10
C THR A 79 8.76 7.20 -38.74
N PRO A 80 7.61 6.65 -38.27
CA PRO A 80 7.63 5.82 -37.08
C PRO A 80 8.59 4.63 -37.32
N PRO A 81 9.42 4.24 -36.34
CA PRO A 81 10.35 3.13 -36.53
C PRO A 81 9.58 1.85 -36.86
N ASN A 82 10.11 1.09 -37.81
CA ASN A 82 9.54 -0.19 -38.22
C ASN A 82 9.49 -1.15 -37.01
N PRO A 83 8.31 -1.67 -36.59
CA PRO A 83 8.20 -2.51 -35.39
C PRO A 83 8.96 -3.83 -35.50
N ASP A 84 9.32 -4.26 -36.71
CA ASP A 84 10.00 -5.54 -36.97
C ASP A 84 11.53 -5.51 -36.75
N SER A 85 12.12 -4.35 -36.43
CA SER A 85 13.59 -4.21 -36.24
C SER A 85 14.05 -4.25 -34.78
N TYR A 86 13.17 -4.48 -33.82
CA TYR A 86 13.53 -4.51 -32.39
C TYR A 86 13.27 -5.89 -31.78
N PRO A 87 14.18 -6.41 -30.93
CA PRO A 87 13.90 -7.59 -30.11
C PRO A 87 12.65 -7.36 -29.27
N ALA A 88 11.80 -8.38 -29.12
CA ALA A 88 10.51 -8.30 -28.41
C ALA A 88 10.58 -7.80 -26.95
N GLN A 89 11.79 -7.66 -26.39
CA GLN A 89 12.05 -7.17 -25.03
C GLN A 89 12.63 -5.75 -24.97
N TYR A 90 12.69 -5.01 -26.08
CA TYR A 90 13.18 -3.63 -26.09
C TYR A 90 12.13 -2.63 -25.54
N ASN A 91 11.82 -2.74 -24.25
CA ASN A 91 11.24 -1.61 -23.52
C ASN A 91 12.34 -0.55 -23.41
N PHE A 92 12.22 0.54 -24.18
CA PHE A 92 13.12 1.72 -24.22
C PHE A 92 13.29 2.44 -22.86
N GLY A 93 13.65 1.74 -21.78
CA GLY A 93 13.62 2.27 -20.41
C GLY A 93 12.23 2.71 -19.95
N ARG A 94 11.15 2.27 -20.64
CA ARG A 94 9.78 2.60 -20.24
C ARG A 94 9.38 1.74 -19.04
N ARG A 95 8.83 2.38 -18.01
CA ARG A 95 8.26 1.71 -16.84
C ARG A 95 7.05 0.90 -17.30
N THR A 96 7.04 -0.40 -17.02
CA THR A 96 5.90 -1.28 -17.26
C THR A 96 5.01 -1.35 -16.03
N SER A 97 3.70 -1.46 -16.24
CA SER A 97 2.76 -1.74 -15.15
C SER A 97 3.02 -3.12 -14.57
N VAL A 98 2.85 -3.24 -13.25
CA VAL A 98 2.82 -4.52 -12.53
C VAL A 98 1.48 -4.67 -11.86
N SER A 99 0.93 -5.89 -11.85
CA SER A 99 -0.29 -6.22 -11.13
C SER A 99 -0.09 -7.53 -10.40
N ALA A 100 -0.83 -7.70 -9.31
CA ALA A 100 -1.00 -8.97 -8.64
C ALA A 100 -2.42 -9.47 -8.85
N GLU A 101 -2.69 -10.67 -8.33
CA GLU A 101 -4.02 -11.26 -8.26
C GLU A 101 -4.96 -10.37 -7.43
N SER A 102 -6.21 -10.27 -7.88
CA SER A 102 -7.26 -9.58 -7.14
C SER A 102 -7.72 -10.44 -5.98
N LEU A 103 -7.68 -9.89 -4.77
CA LEU A 103 -8.23 -10.49 -3.55
C LEU A 103 -9.37 -9.60 -3.08
N LYS A 104 -10.54 -10.18 -2.78
CA LYS A 104 -11.71 -9.44 -2.29
C LYS A 104 -11.79 -9.57 -0.76
N PRO A 105 -11.36 -8.56 0.01
CA PRO A 105 -11.46 -8.62 1.46
C PRO A 105 -12.96 -8.65 1.85
N GLY A 106 -13.35 -9.59 2.72
CA GLY A 106 -14.71 -9.70 3.26
C GLY A 106 -15.75 -10.41 2.38
N ALA A 107 -15.55 -10.57 1.07
CA ALA A 107 -16.42 -11.43 0.24
C ALA A 107 -16.16 -12.92 0.48
N ASP A 108 -14.95 -13.23 0.95
CA ASP A 108 -14.50 -14.58 1.33
C ASP A 108 -14.86 -14.92 2.79
N SER A 109 -15.78 -14.19 3.44
CA SER A 109 -16.28 -14.59 4.77
C SER A 109 -16.97 -15.97 4.78
N ASN A 110 -17.26 -16.51 3.59
CA ASN A 110 -17.75 -17.89 3.40
C ASN A 110 -16.64 -18.90 3.04
N ASP A 111 -15.38 -18.49 2.85
CA ASP A 111 -14.30 -19.38 2.37
C ASP A 111 -13.64 -20.20 3.51
N ASN A 112 -13.99 -19.93 4.77
CA ASN A 112 -13.44 -20.60 5.98
C ASN A 112 -11.91 -20.82 5.89
N TRP A 113 -11.22 -19.87 5.25
CA TRP A 113 -9.81 -19.98 4.97
C TRP A 113 -9.05 -19.69 6.26
N SER A 114 -8.12 -20.57 6.60
CA SER A 114 -7.16 -20.33 7.68
C SER A 114 -5.75 -20.34 7.09
N PRO A 115 -4.84 -19.51 7.65
CA PRO A 115 -3.44 -19.61 7.29
C PRO A 115 -2.94 -21.04 7.50
N PRO A 116 -2.25 -21.65 6.52
CA PRO A 116 -1.65 -22.95 6.70
C PRO A 116 -0.68 -22.90 7.89
N TYR A 117 -0.61 -23.99 8.64
CA TYR A 117 0.29 -24.10 9.77
C TYR A 117 1.11 -25.38 9.65
N HIS A 118 2.44 -25.20 9.63
CA HIS A 118 3.40 -26.29 9.63
C HIS A 118 4.17 -26.25 10.94
N GLU A 119 4.14 -27.36 11.68
CA GLU A 119 4.85 -27.50 12.95
C GLU A 119 6.36 -27.28 12.76
N LYS A 120 6.95 -26.49 13.67
CA LYS A 120 8.37 -26.14 13.69
C LYS A 120 8.87 -26.19 15.12
N SER A 121 10.13 -26.58 15.30
CA SER A 121 10.76 -26.49 16.62
C SER A 121 10.99 -25.04 17.02
N ALA A 122 11.12 -24.78 18.32
CA ALA A 122 11.41 -23.44 18.84
C ALA A 122 12.70 -22.87 18.23
N GLU A 123 13.72 -23.71 18.04
CA GLU A 123 14.99 -23.32 17.44
C GLU A 123 14.86 -22.95 15.95
N GLN A 124 14.00 -23.67 15.20
CA GLN A 124 13.72 -23.34 13.80
C GLN A 124 12.99 -22.00 13.69
N LEU A 125 12.00 -21.75 14.56
CA LEU A 125 11.28 -20.49 14.62
C LEU A 125 12.22 -19.32 14.94
N ASP A 126 13.12 -19.48 15.89
CA ASP A 126 14.10 -18.45 16.24
C ASP A 126 15.05 -18.12 15.09
N ARG A 127 15.54 -19.14 14.36
CA ARG A 127 16.39 -18.93 13.17
C ARG A 127 15.61 -18.24 12.05
N LEU A 128 14.39 -18.68 11.78
CA LEU A 128 13.52 -18.09 10.77
C LEU A 128 13.21 -16.63 11.09
N LYS A 129 12.86 -16.32 12.34
CA LYS A 129 12.57 -14.96 12.78
C LYS A 129 13.75 -14.03 12.50
N ARG A 130 14.98 -14.46 12.86
CA ARG A 130 16.21 -13.68 12.57
C ARG A 130 16.48 -13.55 11.07
N ALA A 131 16.17 -14.56 10.27
CA ALA A 131 16.41 -14.56 8.83
C ALA A 131 15.50 -13.58 8.07
N ILE A 132 14.27 -13.37 8.54
CA ILE A 132 13.30 -12.48 7.88
C ILE A 132 13.25 -11.06 8.46
N GLU A 133 13.79 -10.83 9.67
CA GLU A 133 13.76 -9.53 10.36
C GLU A 133 14.52 -8.41 9.62
N GLY A 134 15.44 -8.74 8.72
CA GLY A 134 16.12 -7.76 7.88
C GLY A 134 15.37 -7.38 6.60
N ASN A 135 14.29 -8.10 6.26
CA ASN A 135 13.62 -7.97 4.98
C ASN A 135 12.47 -6.96 5.06
N PHE A 136 12.49 -5.97 4.16
CA PHE A 136 11.55 -4.84 4.16
C PHE A 136 10.06 -5.23 4.17
N LEU A 137 9.71 -6.42 3.67
CA LEU A 137 8.34 -6.94 3.69
C LEU A 137 7.87 -7.38 5.07
N PHE A 138 8.80 -7.70 5.97
CA PHE A 138 8.51 -8.27 7.29
C PHE A 138 8.77 -7.29 8.44
N ASN A 139 9.49 -6.19 8.19
CA ASN A 139 9.90 -5.23 9.22
C ASN A 139 8.75 -4.48 9.92
N HIS A 140 7.58 -4.38 9.29
CA HIS A 140 6.43 -3.62 9.80
C HIS A 140 5.25 -4.51 10.15
N LEU A 141 5.47 -5.81 10.32
CA LEU A 141 4.44 -6.76 10.69
C LEU A 141 4.23 -6.76 12.20
N GLU A 142 2.99 -6.88 12.61
CA GLU A 142 2.65 -7.12 14.01
C GLU A 142 2.98 -8.56 14.41
N ASP A 143 3.13 -8.79 15.72
CA ASP A 143 3.52 -10.10 16.26
C ASP A 143 2.60 -11.23 15.81
N GLU A 144 1.29 -10.98 15.72
CA GLU A 144 0.31 -11.96 15.25
C GLU A 144 0.49 -12.30 13.77
N GLN A 145 0.67 -11.28 12.92
CA GLN A 145 0.92 -11.46 11.48
C GLN A 145 2.23 -12.20 11.25
N SER A 146 3.28 -11.82 11.99
CA SER A 146 4.59 -12.48 11.97
C SER A 146 4.48 -13.94 12.36
N ALA A 147 3.75 -14.26 13.43
CA ALA A 147 3.51 -15.64 13.86
C ALA A 147 2.74 -16.46 12.80
N GLN A 148 1.70 -15.90 12.19
CA GLN A 148 0.94 -16.57 11.12
C GLN A 148 1.82 -16.85 9.90
N ILE A 149 2.65 -15.89 9.48
CA ILE A 149 3.59 -16.03 8.36
C ILE A 149 4.66 -17.10 8.67
N LEU A 150 5.24 -17.07 9.87
CA LEU A 150 6.21 -18.06 10.31
C LEU A 150 5.58 -19.46 10.39
N GLY A 151 4.31 -19.55 10.80
CA GLY A 151 3.52 -20.78 10.78
C GLY A 151 3.29 -21.32 9.36
N ALA A 152 3.03 -20.43 8.40
CA ALA A 152 2.73 -20.77 7.01
C ALA A 152 3.94 -21.21 6.18
N LEU A 153 5.17 -20.92 6.61
CA LEU A 153 6.37 -21.40 5.92
C LEU A 153 6.40 -22.93 5.89
N VAL A 154 6.49 -23.52 4.70
CA VAL A 154 6.56 -24.97 4.49
C VAL A 154 8.00 -25.40 4.22
N GLU A 155 8.43 -26.52 4.80
CA GLU A 155 9.75 -27.07 4.54
C GLU A 155 9.84 -27.65 3.12
N LYS A 156 10.91 -27.33 2.41
CA LYS A 156 11.21 -27.82 1.06
C LYS A 156 12.63 -28.39 1.02
N PRO A 157 12.79 -29.72 1.15
CA PRO A 157 14.10 -30.36 1.08
C PRO A 157 14.64 -30.38 -0.36
N ILE A 158 15.94 -30.12 -0.52
CA ILE A 158 16.65 -30.10 -1.79
C ILE A 158 17.76 -31.18 -1.73
N PRO A 159 17.51 -32.40 -2.22
CA PRO A 159 18.33 -33.56 -1.92
C PRO A 159 19.71 -33.53 -2.61
N ALA A 160 19.81 -32.99 -3.82
CA ALA A 160 21.02 -33.04 -4.64
C ALA A 160 21.58 -31.65 -4.95
N LYS A 161 22.89 -31.61 -5.25
CA LYS A 161 23.58 -30.44 -5.80
C LYS A 161 23.11 -30.17 -7.23
N GLY A 162 23.04 -28.89 -7.61
CA GLY A 162 22.70 -28.43 -8.96
C GLY A 162 21.20 -28.41 -9.26
N ILE A 163 20.34 -28.58 -8.24
CA ILE A 163 18.89 -28.45 -8.41
C ILE A 163 18.56 -26.96 -8.55
N LYS A 164 17.91 -26.59 -9.66
CA LYS A 164 17.37 -25.25 -9.89
C LYS A 164 16.12 -25.05 -9.05
N VAL A 165 16.16 -24.14 -8.08
CA VAL A 165 15.02 -23.81 -7.21
C VAL A 165 14.08 -22.83 -7.91
N ILE A 166 14.65 -21.82 -8.57
CA ILE A 166 13.96 -20.85 -9.42
C ILE A 166 14.83 -20.57 -10.65
N SER A 167 14.18 -20.26 -11.78
CA SER A 167 14.88 -19.87 -13.02
C SER A 167 14.53 -18.45 -13.41
N GLN A 168 15.52 -17.71 -13.91
CA GLN A 168 15.34 -16.35 -14.38
C GLN A 168 14.33 -16.29 -15.54
N GLY A 169 13.37 -15.37 -15.43
CA GLY A 169 12.27 -15.21 -16.38
C GLY A 169 10.99 -15.97 -15.99
N ASP A 170 11.06 -16.97 -15.11
CA ASP A 170 9.88 -17.71 -14.66
C ASP A 170 8.96 -16.82 -13.81
N ALA A 171 7.66 -17.13 -13.78
CA ALA A 171 6.74 -16.52 -12.83
C ALA A 171 7.19 -16.85 -11.39
N GLY A 172 7.22 -15.84 -10.52
CA GLY A 172 7.64 -16.03 -9.15
C GLY A 172 6.46 -16.18 -8.20
N ASP A 173 6.21 -17.38 -7.67
CA ASP A 173 5.06 -17.60 -6.78
C ASP A 173 5.42 -17.74 -5.29
N TYR A 174 6.70 -17.94 -5.01
CA TYR A 174 7.20 -18.24 -3.67
C TYR A 174 8.36 -17.33 -3.24
N PHE A 175 8.43 -17.10 -1.94
CA PHE A 175 9.59 -16.62 -1.23
C PHE A 175 10.29 -17.79 -0.54
N TYR A 176 11.63 -17.77 -0.52
CA TYR A 176 12.43 -18.83 0.08
C TYR A 176 13.40 -18.30 1.13
N VAL A 177 13.53 -19.02 2.25
CA VAL A 177 14.54 -18.80 3.29
C VAL A 177 15.41 -20.04 3.40
N VAL A 178 16.73 -19.86 3.46
CA VAL A 178 17.67 -20.97 3.56
C VAL A 178 17.79 -21.43 5.01
N GLU A 179 17.30 -22.64 5.31
CA GLU A 179 17.47 -23.28 6.62
C GLU A 179 18.85 -23.92 6.73
N LYS A 180 19.23 -24.67 5.68
CA LYS A 180 20.47 -25.44 5.66
C LYS A 180 21.06 -25.48 4.25
N GLY A 181 22.38 -25.38 4.22
CA GLY A 181 23.17 -25.47 3.00
C GLY A 181 23.35 -24.11 2.32
N SER A 182 23.77 -24.14 1.06
CA SER A 182 24.10 -22.96 0.28
C SER A 182 23.58 -23.04 -1.16
N PHE A 183 23.32 -21.86 -1.73
CA PHE A 183 22.72 -21.71 -3.05
C PHE A 183 23.46 -20.66 -3.87
N ASP A 184 23.81 -20.99 -5.10
CA ASP A 184 24.47 -20.09 -6.03
C ASP A 184 23.43 -19.34 -6.88
N VAL A 185 23.67 -18.04 -7.08
CA VAL A 185 22.78 -17.14 -7.82
C VAL A 185 23.44 -16.77 -9.14
N TYR A 186 22.71 -16.97 -10.24
CA TYR A 186 23.15 -16.67 -11.59
C TYR A 186 22.21 -15.69 -12.27
N VAL A 187 22.77 -14.75 -13.02
CA VAL A 187 22.01 -13.76 -13.79
C VAL A 187 22.52 -13.70 -15.21
N ASN A 188 21.61 -13.93 -16.16
CA ASN A 188 21.84 -13.71 -17.56
C ASN A 188 21.46 -12.26 -17.93
N PRO A 189 22.34 -11.49 -18.60
CA PRO A 189 22.04 -10.14 -19.07
C PRO A 189 20.84 -10.05 -20.03
N ALA A 190 20.47 -11.15 -20.70
CA ALA A 190 19.29 -11.22 -21.55
C ALA A 190 17.96 -11.14 -20.77
N GLY A 191 17.99 -11.24 -19.44
CA GLY A 191 16.78 -11.18 -18.60
C GLY A 191 16.01 -12.49 -18.50
N THR A 192 16.44 -13.53 -19.22
CA THR A 192 15.82 -14.86 -19.25
C THR A 192 16.88 -15.95 -19.33
N LEU A 193 16.56 -17.15 -18.85
CA LEU A 193 17.41 -18.33 -19.04
C LEU A 193 17.56 -18.64 -20.55
N GLN A 194 18.80 -18.76 -21.03
CA GLN A 194 19.11 -19.10 -22.42
C GLN A 194 19.47 -20.59 -22.57
N PRO A 195 19.32 -21.18 -23.77
CA PRO A 195 19.86 -22.51 -24.05
C PRO A 195 21.39 -22.53 -24.08
N GLY A 196 21.99 -23.64 -23.68
CA GLY A 196 23.44 -23.87 -23.77
C GLY A 196 24.17 -23.84 -22.41
N PRO A 197 25.49 -24.11 -22.41
CA PRO A 197 26.30 -24.21 -21.19
C PRO A 197 26.33 -22.92 -20.37
N ASP A 198 26.40 -21.78 -21.06
CA ASP A 198 26.46 -20.44 -20.46
C ASP A 198 25.06 -19.80 -20.31
N GLY A 199 24.01 -20.60 -20.50
CA GLY A 199 22.63 -20.15 -20.55
C GLY A 199 22.13 -19.47 -19.27
N MET A 200 22.74 -19.80 -18.12
CA MET A 200 22.42 -19.21 -16.81
C MET A 200 23.05 -17.83 -16.60
N GLY A 201 24.05 -17.45 -17.40
CA GLY A 201 24.83 -16.23 -17.21
C GLY A 201 25.86 -16.35 -16.09
N ASP A 202 26.29 -15.21 -15.57
CA ASP A 202 27.37 -15.12 -14.59
C ASP A 202 26.86 -15.41 -13.17
N GLN A 203 27.70 -16.04 -12.36
CA GLN A 203 27.44 -16.18 -10.93
C GLN A 203 27.61 -14.82 -10.25
N VAL A 204 26.52 -14.29 -9.70
CA VAL A 204 26.50 -12.96 -9.05
C VAL A 204 26.54 -13.04 -7.53
N GLY A 205 26.33 -14.22 -6.94
CA GLY A 205 26.37 -14.38 -5.49
C GLY A 205 26.17 -15.81 -5.01
N ASN A 206 26.28 -15.97 -3.69
CA ASN A 206 25.99 -17.20 -2.96
C ASN A 206 25.18 -16.86 -1.70
N ILE A 207 24.14 -17.63 -1.44
CA ILE A 207 23.22 -17.45 -0.31
C ILE A 207 23.41 -18.64 0.63
N GLN A 208 23.77 -18.34 1.87
CA GLN A 208 23.97 -19.33 2.93
C GLN A 208 22.76 -19.42 3.85
N ALA A 209 22.80 -20.34 4.83
CA ALA A 209 21.80 -20.45 5.88
C ALA A 209 21.53 -19.10 6.57
N GLY A 210 20.25 -18.79 6.77
CA GLY A 210 19.77 -17.48 7.25
C GLY A 210 19.57 -16.45 6.15
N GLY A 211 20.06 -16.69 4.94
CA GLY A 211 19.76 -15.86 3.77
C GLY A 211 18.38 -16.18 3.18
N SER A 212 17.87 -15.27 2.37
CA SER A 212 16.58 -15.43 1.69
C SER A 212 16.61 -14.92 0.25
N PHE A 213 15.66 -15.36 -0.56
CA PHE A 213 15.54 -14.92 -1.95
C PHE A 213 14.10 -15.03 -2.47
N GLY A 214 13.81 -14.21 -3.48
CA GLY A 214 12.52 -14.24 -4.16
C GLY A 214 11.41 -13.46 -3.45
N GLU A 215 11.73 -12.56 -2.52
CA GLU A 215 10.75 -11.74 -1.78
C GLU A 215 9.84 -10.89 -2.67
N LEU A 216 10.34 -10.37 -3.80
CA LEU A 216 9.55 -9.54 -4.72
C LEU A 216 8.36 -10.31 -5.32
N ALA A 217 8.46 -11.64 -5.39
CA ALA A 217 7.35 -12.50 -5.79
C ALA A 217 6.17 -12.44 -4.82
N LEU A 218 6.34 -12.00 -3.57
CA LEU A 218 5.24 -11.83 -2.63
C LEU A 218 4.42 -10.56 -2.90
N MET A 219 5.00 -9.57 -3.58
CA MET A 219 4.35 -8.28 -3.84
C MET A 219 3.51 -8.28 -5.12
N TYR A 220 4.09 -8.76 -6.21
CA TYR A 220 3.47 -8.71 -7.53
C TYR A 220 3.92 -9.85 -8.42
N ASN A 221 3.18 -10.08 -9.50
CA ASN A 221 3.53 -11.07 -10.50
C ASN A 221 4.69 -10.60 -11.38
N ALA A 222 5.90 -10.57 -10.82
CA ALA A 222 7.11 -10.27 -11.55
C ALA A 222 7.87 -11.55 -11.93
N PRO A 223 8.47 -11.57 -13.14
CA PRO A 223 9.45 -12.59 -13.51
C PRO A 223 10.62 -12.62 -12.52
N ARG A 224 11.16 -13.82 -12.28
CA ARG A 224 12.37 -13.99 -11.48
C ARG A 224 13.55 -13.27 -12.15
N ALA A 225 14.25 -12.43 -11.39
CA ALA A 225 15.40 -11.69 -11.88
C ALA A 225 16.69 -12.53 -11.98
N ALA A 226 16.73 -13.70 -11.35
CA ALA A 226 17.90 -14.57 -11.29
C ALA A 226 17.49 -16.05 -11.23
N THR A 227 18.43 -16.91 -11.63
CA THR A 227 18.36 -18.36 -11.43
C THR A 227 19.09 -18.71 -10.14
N VAL A 228 18.49 -19.55 -9.29
CA VAL A 228 19.10 -20.00 -8.03
C VAL A 228 19.20 -21.50 -8.01
N ILE A 229 20.41 -22.02 -7.75
CA ILE A 229 20.70 -23.46 -7.76
C ILE A 229 21.34 -23.92 -6.46
N SER A 230 21.11 -25.16 -6.04
CA SER A 230 21.81 -25.71 -4.87
C SER A 230 23.30 -25.89 -5.14
N ALA A 231 24.14 -25.30 -4.29
CA ALA A 231 25.60 -25.39 -4.40
C ALA A 231 26.14 -26.73 -3.85
N GLU A 232 25.35 -27.39 -3.00
CA GLU A 232 25.64 -28.67 -2.35
C GLU A 232 24.39 -29.56 -2.23
N SER A 233 24.60 -30.80 -1.76
CA SER A 233 23.52 -31.78 -1.54
C SER A 233 22.97 -31.70 -0.11
N GLY A 234 21.69 -32.04 0.06
CA GLY A 234 21.06 -32.08 1.38
C GLY A 234 20.78 -30.69 1.97
N CYS A 235 20.44 -29.72 1.11
CA CYS A 235 19.98 -28.40 1.52
C CYS A 235 18.50 -28.44 1.94
N THR A 236 18.10 -27.48 2.75
CA THR A 236 16.71 -27.30 3.18
C THR A 236 16.31 -25.84 3.04
N LEU A 237 15.14 -25.61 2.45
CA LEU A 237 14.52 -24.30 2.33
C LEU A 237 13.22 -24.25 3.12
N TRP A 238 12.83 -23.06 3.56
CA TRP A 238 11.46 -22.73 3.90
C TRP A 238 10.83 -21.95 2.75
N ALA A 239 9.60 -22.29 2.37
CA ALA A 239 8.89 -21.66 1.27
C ALA A 239 7.59 -21.01 1.75
N LEU A 240 7.29 -19.80 1.29
CA LEU A 240 6.02 -19.11 1.53
C LEU A 240 5.44 -18.68 0.19
N ASP A 241 4.18 -19.01 -0.06
CA ASP A 241 3.50 -18.60 -1.29
C ASP A 241 2.95 -17.16 -1.21
N ARG A 242 2.87 -16.51 -2.36
CA ARG A 242 2.36 -15.13 -2.50
C ARG A 242 0.94 -14.97 -1.97
N LEU A 243 0.04 -15.91 -2.29
CA LEU A 243 -1.38 -15.77 -1.98
C LEU A 243 -1.60 -15.84 -0.47
N THR A 244 -0.97 -16.78 0.21
CA THR A 244 -1.00 -16.90 1.68
C THR A 244 -0.43 -15.65 2.33
N PHE A 245 0.73 -15.16 1.90
CA PHE A 245 1.31 -13.93 2.45
C PHE A 245 0.35 -12.74 2.29
N ARG A 246 -0.19 -12.53 1.09
CA ARG A 246 -1.14 -11.42 0.82
C ARG A 246 -2.45 -11.59 1.59
N ARG A 247 -3.00 -12.80 1.69
CA ARG A 247 -4.23 -13.07 2.45
C ARG A 247 -4.04 -12.77 3.94
N ILE A 248 -2.94 -13.20 4.57
CA ILE A 248 -2.61 -12.88 5.97
C ILE A 248 -2.59 -11.36 6.21
N LEU A 249 -1.93 -10.61 5.32
CA LEU A 249 -1.85 -9.15 5.45
C LEU A 249 -3.20 -8.46 5.22
N MET A 250 -3.94 -8.88 4.20
CA MET A 250 -5.22 -8.26 3.84
C MET A 250 -6.31 -8.58 4.86
N GLU A 251 -6.36 -9.81 5.38
CA GLU A 251 -7.38 -10.21 6.35
C GLU A 251 -7.18 -9.51 7.70
N SER A 252 -5.95 -9.44 8.19
CA SER A 252 -5.64 -8.74 9.45
C SER A 252 -5.90 -7.23 9.36
N THR A 253 -5.50 -6.58 8.26
CA THR A 253 -5.79 -5.16 8.04
C THR A 253 -7.28 -4.87 7.88
N PHE A 254 -8.02 -5.73 7.16
CA PHE A 254 -9.46 -5.60 7.01
C PHE A 254 -10.21 -5.86 8.33
N ALA A 255 -9.83 -6.90 9.07
CA ALA A 255 -10.41 -7.21 10.38
C ALA A 255 -10.19 -6.06 11.36
N ARG A 256 -8.99 -5.46 11.37
CA ARG A 256 -8.69 -4.28 12.18
C ARG A 256 -9.54 -3.08 11.78
N ARG A 257 -9.63 -2.77 10.48
CA ARG A 257 -10.46 -1.67 9.97
C ARG A 257 -11.91 -1.87 10.38
N ARG A 258 -12.46 -3.07 10.21
CA ARG A 258 -13.85 -3.41 10.56
C ARG A 258 -14.10 -3.31 12.07
N MET A 259 -13.15 -3.77 12.89
CA MET A 259 -13.20 -3.62 14.35
C MET A 259 -13.28 -2.14 14.72
N TYR A 260 -12.42 -1.28 14.14
CA TYR A 260 -12.45 0.15 14.40
C TYR A 260 -13.72 0.81 13.86
N GLU A 261 -14.17 0.51 12.66
CA GLU A 261 -15.42 1.06 12.13
C GLU A 261 -16.61 0.74 13.03
N SER A 262 -16.71 -0.51 13.51
CA SER A 262 -17.75 -0.94 14.44
C SER A 262 -17.64 -0.20 15.78
N PHE A 263 -16.44 -0.06 16.31
CA PHE A 263 -16.20 0.69 17.54
C PHE A 263 -16.54 2.19 17.39
N LEU A 264 -16.09 2.84 16.31
CA LEU A 264 -16.32 4.25 16.05
C LEU A 264 -17.80 4.57 15.80
N GLU A 265 -18.58 3.60 15.34
CA GLU A 265 -20.05 3.72 15.25
C GLU A 265 -20.73 3.75 16.62
N GLU A 266 -20.18 3.04 17.62
CA GLU A 266 -20.67 3.07 19.00
C GLU A 266 -20.30 4.36 19.75
N VAL A 267 -19.25 5.08 19.31
CA VAL A 267 -18.77 6.29 19.98
C VAL A 267 -19.72 7.47 19.76
N PRO A 268 -20.38 8.00 20.80
CA PRO A 268 -21.38 9.07 20.65
C PRO A 268 -20.81 10.36 20.06
N LEU A 269 -19.55 10.68 20.36
CA LEU A 269 -18.84 11.84 19.81
C LEU A 269 -18.81 11.83 18.28
N LEU A 270 -18.71 10.65 17.67
CA LEU A 270 -18.50 10.46 16.23
C LEU A 270 -19.80 10.12 15.49
N ALA A 271 -20.94 10.12 16.18
CA ALA A 271 -22.24 9.76 15.61
C ALA A 271 -22.68 10.70 14.47
N SER A 272 -22.18 11.93 14.44
CA SER A 272 -22.47 12.92 13.38
C SER A 272 -21.66 12.71 12.10
N LEU A 273 -20.61 11.89 12.13
CA LEU A 273 -19.75 11.64 10.97
C LEU A 273 -20.39 10.66 10.00
N THR A 274 -20.14 10.85 8.71
CA THR A 274 -20.52 9.88 7.67
C THR A 274 -19.67 8.60 7.79
N PRO A 275 -20.13 7.46 7.24
CA PRO A 275 -19.33 6.23 7.20
C PRO A 275 -17.96 6.42 6.54
N TYR A 276 -17.89 7.22 5.48
CA TYR A 276 -16.64 7.52 4.78
C TYR A 276 -15.64 8.30 5.66
N GLU A 277 -16.12 9.29 6.43
CA GLU A 277 -15.29 10.03 7.38
C GLU A 277 -14.80 9.15 8.53
N ARG A 278 -15.67 8.30 9.10
CA ARG A 278 -15.27 7.33 10.12
C ARG A 278 -14.22 6.35 9.60
N SER A 279 -14.36 5.91 8.35
CA SER A 279 -13.42 5.00 7.71
C SER A 279 -12.01 5.62 7.55
N LYS A 280 -11.93 6.93 7.23
CA LYS A 280 -10.64 7.67 7.22
C LYS A 280 -10.01 7.75 8.60
N ILE A 281 -10.82 7.92 9.65
CA ILE A 281 -10.33 7.93 11.03
C ILE A 281 -9.82 6.53 11.40
N ALA A 282 -10.57 5.47 11.10
CA ALA A 282 -10.18 4.09 11.35
C ALA A 282 -8.80 3.74 10.75
N ASP A 283 -8.53 4.21 9.53
CA ASP A 283 -7.23 4.01 8.86
C ASP A 283 -6.05 4.73 9.54
N ALA A 284 -6.31 5.75 10.36
CA ALA A 284 -5.30 6.54 11.06
C ALA A 284 -5.13 6.18 12.54
N LEU A 285 -5.91 5.23 13.06
CA LEU A 285 -5.87 4.83 14.47
C LEU A 285 -4.80 3.77 14.73
N GLU A 286 -4.12 3.92 15.86
CA GLU A 286 -3.16 2.95 16.39
C GLU A 286 -3.65 2.36 17.71
N THR A 287 -3.55 1.05 17.89
CA THR A 287 -3.85 0.40 19.18
C THR A 287 -2.72 0.64 20.16
N LYS A 288 -3.04 1.07 21.39
CA LYS A 288 -2.11 1.06 22.53
C LYS A 288 -2.75 0.34 23.72
N LYS A 289 -1.94 -0.44 24.43
CA LYS A 289 -2.34 -1.23 25.60
C LYS A 289 -1.60 -0.73 26.84
N PHE A 290 -2.31 -0.67 27.96
CA PHE A 290 -1.79 -0.20 29.23
C PHE A 290 -2.25 -1.16 30.33
N ALA A 291 -1.33 -1.56 31.21
CA ALA A 291 -1.63 -2.39 32.36
C ALA A 291 -2.28 -1.55 33.49
N PRO A 292 -3.01 -2.17 34.44
CA PRO A 292 -3.56 -1.46 35.59
C PRO A 292 -2.49 -0.66 36.34
N GLY A 293 -2.83 0.59 36.69
CA GLY A 293 -1.93 1.53 37.36
C GLY A 293 -0.92 2.23 36.44
N GLN A 294 -0.84 1.87 35.16
CA GLN A 294 0.05 2.52 34.22
C GLN A 294 -0.49 3.89 33.79
N ALA A 295 0.36 4.92 33.79
CA ALA A 295 0.02 6.23 33.28
C ALA A 295 -0.07 6.21 31.74
N ILE A 296 -1.20 6.69 31.21
CA ILE A 296 -1.48 6.86 29.78
C ILE A 296 -1.05 8.27 29.33
N ILE A 297 -1.30 9.26 30.19
CA ILE A 297 -0.94 10.67 30.01
C ILE A 297 -0.42 11.18 31.35
N ASN A 298 0.65 11.99 31.35
CA ASN A 298 1.05 12.75 32.53
C ASN A 298 0.66 14.22 32.38
N GLU A 299 0.20 14.83 33.47
CA GLU A 299 -0.01 16.27 33.58
C GLU A 299 1.28 17.04 33.26
N GLY A 300 1.14 18.14 32.51
CA GLY A 300 2.26 19.00 32.14
C GLY A 300 3.05 18.55 30.91
N ASP A 301 2.89 17.31 30.44
CA ASP A 301 3.55 16.85 29.22
C ASP A 301 2.98 17.57 27.98
N PRO A 302 3.74 17.71 26.89
CA PRO A 302 3.19 18.14 25.60
C PRO A 302 2.17 17.14 25.06
N GLY A 303 1.02 17.63 24.57
CA GLY A 303 0.00 16.78 23.96
C GLY A 303 0.22 16.58 22.47
N HIS A 304 0.53 15.34 22.07
CA HIS A 304 0.70 14.96 20.65
C HIS A 304 -0.31 13.94 20.15
N SER A 305 -1.15 13.41 21.02
CA SER A 305 -2.09 12.33 20.70
C SER A 305 -3.43 12.52 21.38
N PHE A 306 -4.49 12.11 20.69
CA PHE A 306 -5.85 11.95 21.18
C PHE A 306 -6.13 10.47 21.38
N TYR A 307 -6.99 10.11 22.34
CA TYR A 307 -7.27 8.72 22.68
C TYR A 307 -8.77 8.48 22.79
N LEU A 308 -9.21 7.33 22.26
CA LEU A 308 -10.54 6.75 22.43
C LEU A 308 -10.41 5.46 23.23
N LEU A 309 -11.21 5.30 24.30
CA LEU A 309 -11.17 4.13 25.16
C LEU A 309 -11.96 2.97 24.54
N GLU A 310 -11.26 1.94 24.07
CA GLU A 310 -11.84 0.78 23.38
C GLU A 310 -12.24 -0.33 24.38
N ASN A 311 -11.43 -0.52 25.43
CA ASN A 311 -11.65 -1.51 26.48
C ASN A 311 -11.02 -1.05 27.79
N GLY A 312 -11.64 -1.45 28.91
CA GLY A 312 -11.19 -1.13 30.25
C GLY A 312 -11.71 0.19 30.77
N GLU A 313 -11.13 0.63 31.88
CA GLU A 313 -11.48 1.86 32.59
C GLU A 313 -10.22 2.68 32.89
N ALA A 314 -10.34 4.00 32.85
CA ALA A 314 -9.24 4.92 33.17
C ALA A 314 -9.73 6.08 34.03
N ASP A 315 -8.82 6.66 34.81
CA ASP A 315 -9.11 7.74 35.74
C ASP A 315 -8.21 8.96 35.49
N ALA A 316 -8.81 10.15 35.50
CA ALA A 316 -8.08 11.41 35.46
C ALA A 316 -7.77 11.92 36.88
N TYR A 317 -6.55 12.38 37.08
CA TYR A 317 -6.07 12.99 38.31
C TYR A 317 -5.43 14.34 38.02
N LYS A 318 -5.66 15.34 38.88
CA LYS A 318 -5.11 16.69 38.70
C LYS A 318 -4.38 17.20 39.94
N GLY A 319 -3.12 17.60 39.78
CA GLY A 319 -2.25 18.16 40.81
C GLY A 319 -1.75 17.13 41.84
N SER A 320 -2.61 16.21 42.28
CA SER A 320 -2.28 15.10 43.19
C SER A 320 -2.88 13.78 42.69
N PRO A 321 -2.21 12.63 42.90
CA PRO A 321 -2.76 11.29 42.63
C PRO A 321 -4.03 10.95 43.41
N GLU A 322 -4.37 11.71 44.46
CA GLU A 322 -5.58 11.50 45.26
C GLU A 322 -6.78 12.30 44.73
N ASN A 323 -6.53 13.32 43.89
CA ASN A 323 -7.55 14.20 43.38
C ASN A 323 -8.09 13.70 42.03
N LYS A 324 -8.96 12.69 42.08
CA LYS A 324 -9.65 12.14 40.91
C LYS A 324 -10.70 13.13 40.38
N VAL A 325 -10.53 13.59 39.14
CA VAL A 325 -11.39 14.60 38.50
C VAL A 325 -12.37 14.02 37.48
N ARG A 326 -12.10 12.82 36.93
CA ARG A 326 -12.99 12.15 35.99
C ARG A 326 -12.71 10.65 35.94
N HIS A 327 -13.75 9.88 35.65
CA HIS A 327 -13.67 8.45 35.33
C HIS A 327 -14.09 8.24 33.88
N TYR A 328 -13.42 7.34 33.18
CA TYR A 328 -13.64 7.03 31.77
C TYR A 328 -13.96 5.54 31.59
N VAL A 329 -14.96 5.28 30.75
CA VAL A 329 -15.41 3.93 30.36
C VAL A 329 -15.33 3.76 28.84
N LYS A 330 -15.59 2.54 28.35
CA LYS A 330 -15.61 2.24 26.91
C LYS A 330 -16.44 3.27 26.14
N GLY A 331 -15.87 3.79 25.05
CA GLY A 331 -16.48 4.80 24.18
C GLY A 331 -16.17 6.24 24.58
N ASP A 332 -15.64 6.47 25.78
CA ASP A 332 -15.14 7.78 26.17
C ASP A 332 -13.82 8.13 25.47
N PHE A 333 -13.47 9.42 25.54
CA PHE A 333 -12.25 9.96 24.96
C PHE A 333 -11.53 10.87 25.96
N PHE A 334 -10.24 11.10 25.69
CA PHE A 334 -9.42 12.06 26.44
C PHE A 334 -8.19 12.51 25.65
N GLY A 335 -7.57 13.59 26.14
CA GLY A 335 -6.35 14.14 25.56
C GLY A 335 -6.58 15.11 24.39
N GLU A 336 -7.82 15.48 24.12
CA GLU A 336 -8.22 16.46 23.12
C GLU A 336 -7.82 17.89 23.52
N LEU A 337 -7.90 18.26 24.82
CA LEU A 337 -7.66 19.64 25.28
C LEU A 337 -6.29 20.18 24.88
N ALA A 338 -5.26 19.35 24.99
CA ALA A 338 -3.89 19.73 24.62
C ALA A 338 -3.73 19.96 23.11
N LEU A 339 -4.55 19.28 22.28
CA LEU A 339 -4.54 19.44 20.83
C LEU A 339 -5.37 20.64 20.38
N LEU A 340 -6.48 20.91 21.07
CA LEU A 340 -7.41 22.01 20.76
C LEU A 340 -6.88 23.39 21.15
N ASN A 341 -6.12 23.46 22.25
CA ASN A 341 -5.63 24.72 22.82
C ASN A 341 -4.12 24.92 22.63
N ASP A 342 -3.44 23.98 22.00
CA ASP A 342 -1.97 23.95 21.87
C ASP A 342 -1.26 24.16 23.22
N ALA A 343 -1.79 23.52 24.26
CA ALA A 343 -1.35 23.66 25.64
C ALA A 343 -0.85 22.31 26.21
N PRO A 344 -0.04 22.32 27.28
CA PRO A 344 0.33 21.09 27.98
C PRO A 344 -0.88 20.30 28.50
N ARG A 345 -0.68 19.00 28.78
CA ARG A 345 -1.70 18.11 29.34
C ARG A 345 -2.22 18.65 30.66
N ALA A 346 -3.55 18.80 30.76
CA ALA A 346 -4.19 19.46 31.90
C ALA A 346 -4.39 18.56 33.14
N ALA A 347 -4.25 17.25 32.98
CA ALA A 347 -4.40 16.24 34.02
C ALA A 347 -3.65 14.95 33.59
N SER A 348 -3.26 14.14 34.57
CA SER A 348 -2.73 12.80 34.34
C SER A 348 -3.89 11.81 34.14
N ILE A 349 -3.73 10.86 33.23
CA ILE A 349 -4.69 9.77 33.01
C ILE A 349 -3.99 8.46 33.35
N VAL A 350 -4.59 7.66 34.23
CA VAL A 350 -4.04 6.37 34.69
C VAL A 350 -5.03 5.26 34.38
N ALA A 351 -4.54 4.13 33.90
CA ALA A 351 -5.37 2.95 33.66
C ALA A 351 -5.86 2.35 34.99
N ALA A 352 -7.17 2.23 35.17
CA ALA A 352 -7.78 1.61 36.36
C ALA A 352 -7.87 0.08 36.22
N SER A 353 -7.97 -0.42 34.98
CA SER A 353 -7.92 -1.84 34.61
C SER A 353 -6.90 -2.09 33.51
N ASP A 354 -6.87 -3.30 32.94
CA ASP A 354 -6.24 -3.50 31.62
C ASP A 354 -6.99 -2.62 30.62
N VAL A 355 -6.28 -1.68 30.00
CA VAL A 355 -6.85 -0.66 29.12
C VAL A 355 -6.32 -0.84 27.71
N LYS A 356 -7.24 -0.80 26.74
CA LYS A 356 -6.94 -0.68 25.32
C LYS A 356 -7.52 0.62 24.80
N VAL A 357 -6.69 1.43 24.14
CA VAL A 357 -7.09 2.69 23.52
C VAL A 357 -6.74 2.70 22.04
N ALA A 358 -7.58 3.38 21.26
CA ALA A 358 -7.25 3.80 19.91
C ALA A 358 -6.65 5.22 19.96
N SER A 359 -5.40 5.36 19.52
CA SER A 359 -4.62 6.60 19.55
C SER A 359 -4.63 7.26 18.17
N LEU A 360 -4.85 8.57 18.12
CA LEU A 360 -4.79 9.40 16.92
C LEU A 360 -3.78 10.54 17.11
N GLY A 361 -2.81 10.66 16.21
CA GLY A 361 -1.78 11.73 16.31
C GLY A 361 -2.34 13.13 16.02
N LYS A 362 -1.69 14.17 16.54
CA LYS A 362 -2.09 15.60 16.42
C LYS A 362 -2.43 16.02 14.98
N ASN A 363 -1.56 15.69 14.02
CA ASN A 363 -1.77 16.05 12.62
C ASN A 363 -2.99 15.36 12.02
N ALA A 364 -3.22 14.10 12.37
CA ALA A 364 -4.39 13.35 11.91
C ALA A 364 -5.68 13.86 12.60
N PHE A 365 -5.62 14.16 13.90
CA PHE A 365 -6.70 14.78 14.66
C PHE A 365 -7.19 16.08 14.00
N GLN A 366 -6.28 17.02 13.71
CA GLN A 366 -6.64 18.30 13.11
C GLN A 366 -7.25 18.15 11.70
N ARG A 367 -6.78 17.17 10.93
CA ARG A 367 -7.25 16.95 9.56
C ARG A 367 -8.56 16.15 9.49
N LEU A 368 -8.77 15.22 10.40
CA LEU A 368 -9.86 14.23 10.33
C LEU A 368 -11.01 14.50 11.30
N LEU A 369 -10.76 15.18 12.43
CA LEU A 369 -11.78 15.46 13.45
C LEU A 369 -12.28 16.91 13.44
N GLY A 370 -11.90 17.71 12.44
CA GLY A 370 -12.44 19.06 12.23
C GLY A 370 -13.98 19.14 12.32
N PRO A 371 -14.75 18.22 11.70
CA PRO A 371 -16.21 18.26 11.77
C PRO A 371 -16.79 18.14 13.19
N VAL A 372 -16.09 17.45 14.10
CA VAL A 372 -16.53 17.23 15.50
C VAL A 372 -15.80 18.12 16.50
N GLU A 373 -14.92 19.02 16.03
CA GLU A 373 -14.16 19.92 16.90
C GLU A 373 -15.09 20.75 17.80
N GLY A 374 -16.18 21.27 17.25
CA GLY A 374 -17.17 22.03 18.01
C GLY A 374 -17.84 21.23 19.14
N ILE A 375 -17.98 19.90 18.98
CA ILE A 375 -18.53 19.02 20.02
C ILE A 375 -17.48 18.80 21.12
N LEU A 376 -16.24 18.53 20.72
CA LEU A 376 -15.12 18.38 21.65
C LEU A 376 -14.97 19.61 22.54
N ARG A 377 -15.09 20.80 21.94
CA ARG A 377 -14.95 22.09 22.62
C ARG A 377 -16.02 22.35 23.69
N ARG A 378 -17.20 21.73 23.59
CA ARG A 378 -18.31 21.90 24.54
C ARG A 378 -18.18 21.01 25.79
N THR A 379 -17.23 20.09 25.81
CA THR A 379 -17.08 19.14 26.92
C THR A 379 -16.54 19.86 28.17
N LYS A 380 -17.30 19.79 29.27
CA LYS A 380 -16.91 20.39 30.55
C LYS A 380 -16.23 19.38 31.46
N TYR A 381 -15.25 19.87 32.22
CA TYR A 381 -14.44 19.07 33.14
C TYR A 381 -14.38 19.73 34.51
N GLU A 382 -14.78 19.03 35.56
CA GLU A 382 -14.74 19.55 36.93
C GLU A 382 -13.30 19.77 37.38
N GLY A 383 -13.00 20.95 37.94
CA GLY A 383 -11.66 21.29 38.44
C GLY A 383 -10.58 21.49 37.37
N VAL A 384 -10.90 21.35 36.07
CA VAL A 384 -9.97 21.56 34.97
C VAL A 384 -10.31 22.85 34.23
N LYS A 385 -9.36 23.80 34.19
CA LYS A 385 -9.47 24.99 33.34
C LYS A 385 -9.32 24.54 31.90
N SER A 386 -10.44 24.30 31.22
CA SER A 386 -10.43 23.82 29.84
C SER A 386 -10.02 24.93 28.88
N GLY A 387 -10.31 26.21 29.18
CA GLY A 387 -10.05 27.33 28.26
C GLY A 387 -10.93 27.31 27.00
N VAL A 388 -11.90 26.40 26.93
CA VAL A 388 -12.73 26.16 25.74
C VAL A 388 -14.15 26.71 25.86
N GLU A 389 -14.51 27.23 27.03
CA GLU A 389 -15.89 27.66 27.34
C GLU A 389 -16.33 28.98 26.66
N GLU A 390 -15.42 29.72 26.01
CA GLU A 390 -15.70 31.08 25.48
C GLU A 390 -15.80 31.19 23.94
N MET A 391 -15.64 30.12 23.16
CA MET A 391 -15.80 30.19 21.70
C MET A 391 -17.19 29.73 21.25
N ASP A 392 -18.13 30.67 21.22
CA ASP A 392 -19.38 30.52 20.47
C ASP A 392 -19.14 30.91 18.99
N PRO A 393 -19.24 29.97 18.02
CA PRO A 393 -19.04 30.27 16.60
C PRO A 393 -20.12 31.20 16.00
N LEU A 394 -21.18 31.53 16.74
CA LEU A 394 -22.19 32.51 16.31
C LEU A 394 -21.91 33.95 16.78
N HIS A 395 -20.78 34.21 17.44
CA HIS A 395 -20.36 35.55 17.87
C HIS A 395 -18.96 35.92 17.35
N ALA A 396 -18.70 35.69 16.07
CA ALA A 396 -17.72 36.49 15.34
C ALA A 396 -18.46 37.66 14.68
N GLY A 397 -18.35 38.85 15.27
CA GLY A 397 -18.84 40.12 14.71
C GLY A 397 -17.97 40.66 13.60
#